data_AF-A0A1I7EIR0-F1
#
_entry.id   AF-A0A1I7EIR0-F1
#
_cell.length_a   1.000
_cell.length_b   1.000
_cell.length_c   1.000
_cell.angle_alpha   90.00
_cell.angle_beta   90.00
_cell.angle_gamma   90.00
#
_symmetry.space_group_name_H-M   'P 1'
#
loop_
_entity.id
_entity.type
_entity.pdbx_description
1 polymer ?
#
loop_
_entity_poly.entity_id
_entity_poly.type
_entity_poly.pdbx_seq_one_letter_code
_entity_poly.pdbx_strand_id
1 'polypeptide(L)'
;MKRLFVCCDGTWNSDSDEFQGVPVPTNVVRFFNALSEHGEDGVEQLRYYHVGIGANEGRVRRLVDGALGLGLSRDIRTAYKWLSDHYEEGSEIFIIGFSRGAFTARSLVGMLHRCGLPGEASWALVKQAWNLYRLDPATPENISLQERFCIENGKPPPIRFLGVWETVGALGIPEIANLFGLGRQRLEFHDTRLSPEVERAVQALAIDEQRNTFFPTLWTDADGCDPARVTQVWFPGVHADVGGGYKETGLSDATLKWMIAEAAQCGAVFEPKMLDQIADAGQLSPSAVHGVLHNSLTGFYRRIGFRPRSFPYLAKDSRICSESISDLALARQASPPIFQAPYRPNIDPGKGVQVRVFASTLWNWTGIFMKEGVSYRFKVLEGQTWLDGDSVSGAEGTPGNWMQRLSAWSKRVRGANWFELCGAISYPGEPSEAGVSPQPFYFRIGREMEIKAPYSGYLYCFANDATWAYWNNQGSLRVEIAESSGLPGGKGTAYRHSDEDLTAPATAPGGSGAGEPS
;
A
#
# COMPACT_ATOMS: atom_id res chain seq x y z
N MET A 1 32.98 -0.25 -16.72
CA MET A 1 31.86 -1.07 -16.19
C MET A 1 31.84 -0.94 -14.68
N LYS A 2 30.69 -0.56 -14.13
CA LYS A 2 30.45 -0.39 -12.68
C LYS A 2 29.08 -0.96 -12.31
N ARG A 3 28.83 -1.14 -11.01
CA ARG A 3 27.47 -1.34 -10.47
C ARG A 3 26.99 -0.03 -9.86
N LEU A 4 25.90 0.51 -10.37
CA LEU A 4 25.36 1.80 -9.95
C LEU A 4 24.12 1.60 -9.10
N PHE A 5 24.18 1.96 -7.82
CA PHE A 5 23.08 1.83 -6.86
C PHE A 5 22.41 3.19 -6.62
N VAL A 6 21.14 3.31 -6.99
CA VAL A 6 20.30 4.47 -6.68
C VAL A 6 19.32 4.09 -5.57
N CYS A 7 19.53 4.63 -4.37
CA CYS A 7 18.72 4.34 -3.18
C CYS A 7 17.84 5.55 -2.85
N CYS A 8 16.53 5.44 -3.12
CA CYS A 8 15.54 6.50 -2.94
C CYS A 8 14.71 6.27 -1.68
N ASP A 9 14.88 7.10 -0.66
CA ASP A 9 14.14 6.93 0.60
C ASP A 9 12.73 7.56 0.58
N GLY A 10 11.88 7.12 1.48
CA GLY A 10 10.54 7.67 1.69
C GLY A 10 10.59 9.13 2.15
N THR A 11 9.73 9.99 1.58
CA THR A 11 9.51 11.35 2.11
C THR A 11 9.11 11.29 3.59
N TRP A 12 9.56 12.26 4.39
CA TRP A 12 9.60 12.25 5.87
C TRP A 12 10.71 11.45 6.51
N ASN A 13 11.44 10.64 5.75
CA ASN A 13 12.55 9.89 6.25
C ASN A 13 13.89 10.47 5.85
N SER A 14 14.78 10.50 6.82
CA SER A 14 16.18 10.87 6.67
C SER A 14 17.06 9.87 7.40
N ASP A 15 18.34 9.85 7.05
CA ASP A 15 19.41 9.18 7.78
C ASP A 15 19.57 9.68 9.23
N SER A 16 18.96 10.82 9.55
CA SER A 16 18.96 11.46 10.88
C SER A 16 17.64 11.32 11.65
N ASP A 17 16.71 10.48 11.19
CA ASP A 17 15.44 10.28 11.88
C ASP A 17 15.65 9.66 13.26
N GLU A 18 15.02 10.26 14.28
CA GLU A 18 15.10 9.80 15.65
C GLU A 18 13.72 9.65 16.30
N PHE A 19 13.56 8.60 17.10
CA PHE A 19 12.46 8.45 18.04
C PHE A 19 12.98 8.61 19.46
N GLN A 20 12.62 9.73 20.11
CA GLN A 20 13.07 10.06 21.47
C GLN A 20 14.60 10.04 21.62
N GLY A 21 15.33 10.57 20.62
CA GLY A 21 16.80 10.61 20.62
C GLY A 21 17.46 9.31 20.17
N VAL A 22 16.69 8.30 19.73
CA VAL A 22 17.21 7.04 19.19
C VAL A 22 17.08 7.04 17.67
N PRO A 23 18.18 6.85 16.91
CA PRO A 23 18.10 6.73 15.45
C PRO A 23 17.17 5.61 15.00
N VAL A 24 16.32 5.89 14.03
CA VAL A 24 15.34 4.96 13.45
C VAL A 24 15.41 5.00 11.91
N PRO A 25 16.53 4.58 11.31
CA PRO A 25 16.70 4.64 9.87
C PRO A 25 15.73 3.68 9.14
N THR A 26 15.40 4.01 7.89
CA THR A 26 14.67 3.10 7.01
C THR A 26 15.56 1.96 6.52
N ASN A 27 14.94 0.94 5.94
CA ASN A 27 15.64 -0.13 5.29
C ASN A 27 16.42 0.33 4.04
N VAL A 28 16.06 1.46 3.41
CA VAL A 28 16.82 2.02 2.29
C VAL A 28 18.20 2.50 2.75
N VAL A 29 18.26 3.26 3.85
CA VAL A 29 19.54 3.71 4.44
C VAL A 29 20.37 2.52 4.89
N ARG A 30 19.74 1.54 5.54
CA ARG A 30 20.44 0.34 6.03
C ARG A 30 20.98 -0.52 4.89
N PHE A 31 20.21 -0.69 3.80
CA PHE A 31 20.66 -1.33 2.58
C PHE A 31 21.86 -0.59 1.97
N PHE A 32 21.75 0.74 1.82
CA PHE A 32 22.82 1.59 1.28
C PHE A 32 24.13 1.48 2.10
N ASN A 33 24.02 1.52 3.43
CA ASN A 33 25.16 1.40 4.34
C ASN A 33 25.78 0.00 4.32
N ALA A 34 24.99 -1.03 4.03
CA ALA A 34 25.45 -2.41 3.96
C ALA A 34 26.19 -2.74 2.66
N LEU A 35 26.05 -1.94 1.59
CA LEU A 35 26.76 -2.18 0.32
C LEU A 35 28.27 -2.10 0.50
N SER A 36 28.98 -3.09 -0.07
CA SER A 36 30.44 -3.06 -0.23
C SER A 36 30.84 -2.03 -1.27
N GLU A 37 32.06 -1.50 -1.19
CA GLU A 37 32.61 -0.62 -2.23
C GLU A 37 32.94 -1.38 -3.53
N HIS A 38 33.21 -2.69 -3.44
CA HIS A 38 33.55 -3.53 -4.59
C HIS A 38 32.84 -4.89 -4.52
N GLY A 39 32.50 -5.44 -5.68
CA GLY A 39 32.06 -6.81 -5.81
C GLY A 39 33.18 -7.82 -5.60
N GLU A 40 32.83 -9.11 -5.42
CA GLU A 40 33.82 -10.20 -5.33
C GLU A 40 34.64 -10.35 -6.62
N ASP A 41 34.08 -9.90 -7.74
CA ASP A 41 34.71 -9.83 -9.06
C ASP A 41 35.58 -8.57 -9.26
N GLY A 42 35.71 -7.73 -8.23
CA GLY A 42 36.47 -6.49 -8.27
C GLY A 42 35.76 -5.33 -8.98
N VAL A 43 34.52 -5.50 -9.45
CA VAL A 43 33.75 -4.41 -10.06
C VAL A 43 33.30 -3.43 -8.99
N GLU A 44 33.60 -2.14 -9.19
CA GLU A 44 33.22 -1.06 -8.29
C GLU A 44 31.69 -0.95 -8.14
N GLN A 45 31.22 -0.77 -6.90
CA GLN A 45 29.82 -0.53 -6.56
C GLN A 45 29.63 0.92 -6.11
N LEU A 46 29.31 1.79 -7.06
CA LEU A 46 29.08 3.20 -6.78
C LEU A 46 27.64 3.40 -6.29
N ARG A 47 27.48 4.13 -5.19
CA ARG A 47 26.19 4.28 -4.50
C ARG A 47 25.78 5.74 -4.38
N TYR A 48 24.52 6.01 -4.69
CA TYR A 48 23.86 7.29 -4.50
C TYR A 48 22.65 7.12 -3.59
N TYR A 49 22.65 7.86 -2.49
CA TYR A 49 21.52 7.94 -1.58
C TYR A 49 20.78 9.25 -1.80
N HIS A 50 19.46 9.14 -2.00
CA HIS A 50 18.58 10.27 -2.11
C HIS A 50 17.71 10.38 -0.85
N VAL A 51 17.95 11.46 -0.08
CA VAL A 51 17.20 11.79 1.13
C VAL A 51 15.73 12.08 0.78
N GLY A 52 14.80 11.52 1.54
CA GLY A 52 13.38 11.78 1.36
C GLY A 52 13.02 13.26 1.55
N ILE A 53 12.03 13.75 0.79
CA ILE A 53 11.54 15.15 0.86
C ILE A 53 11.24 15.56 2.32
N GLY A 54 11.74 16.75 2.72
CA GLY A 54 11.37 17.43 3.96
C GLY A 54 12.08 16.99 5.24
N ALA A 55 13.21 16.29 5.13
CA ALA A 55 14.10 15.95 6.26
C ALA A 55 14.50 17.17 7.12
N ASN A 56 14.57 18.38 6.54
CA ASN A 56 15.11 19.58 7.19
C ASN A 56 14.07 20.60 7.70
N GLU A 57 12.76 20.33 7.66
CA GLU A 57 11.72 21.29 8.09
C GLU A 57 10.63 20.67 9.00
N GLY A 58 9.85 21.48 9.74
CA GLY A 58 8.93 21.04 10.81
C GLY A 58 7.73 20.18 10.36
N ARG A 59 7.24 19.28 11.25
CA ARG A 59 6.25 18.20 10.98
C ARG A 59 4.94 18.59 10.28
N VAL A 60 4.50 19.85 10.36
CA VAL A 60 3.25 20.33 9.75
C VAL A 60 3.47 20.82 8.32
N ARG A 61 4.53 21.61 8.09
CA ARG A 61 4.94 22.04 6.75
C ARG A 61 5.40 20.86 5.90
N ARG A 62 5.99 19.87 6.56
CA ARG A 62 6.14 18.50 6.06
C ARG A 62 4.83 18.04 5.38
N LEU A 63 3.76 17.74 6.12
CA LEU A 63 2.52 17.19 5.54
C LEU A 63 2.02 17.94 4.28
N VAL A 64 2.13 19.27 4.27
CA VAL A 64 1.70 20.15 3.16
C VAL A 64 2.65 20.08 1.96
N ASP A 65 3.96 20.29 2.12
CA ASP A 65 4.91 20.30 1.01
C ASP A 65 5.07 18.90 0.38
N GLY A 66 4.96 17.84 1.19
CA GLY A 66 4.91 16.46 0.71
C GLY A 66 3.57 16.08 0.05
N ALA A 67 2.51 16.85 0.27
CA ALA A 67 1.22 16.76 -0.43
C ALA A 67 1.15 17.65 -1.68
N LEU A 68 2.17 18.45 -1.97
CA LEU A 68 2.19 19.32 -3.15
C LEU A 68 3.01 18.73 -4.31
N GLY A 69 3.69 17.59 -4.12
CA GLY A 69 4.56 16.98 -5.13
C GLY A 69 5.75 17.85 -5.55
N LEU A 70 5.98 18.97 -4.85
CA LEU A 70 6.93 20.04 -5.24
C LEU A 70 8.41 19.60 -5.17
N GLY A 71 8.73 18.44 -4.57
CA GLY A 71 10.08 17.86 -4.54
C GLY A 71 10.31 16.69 -5.50
N LEU A 72 9.29 15.89 -5.79
CA LEU A 72 9.45 14.59 -6.48
C LEU A 72 10.06 14.72 -7.88
N SER A 73 9.66 15.75 -8.63
CA SER A 73 10.25 16.06 -9.95
C SER A 73 11.74 16.37 -9.86
N ARG A 74 12.19 17.06 -8.81
CA ARG A 74 13.62 17.38 -8.62
C ARG A 74 14.38 16.10 -8.29
N ASP A 75 13.81 15.25 -7.46
CA ASP A 75 14.43 14.05 -6.93
C ASP A 75 14.69 13.03 -8.06
N ILE A 76 13.67 12.77 -8.89
CA ILE A 76 13.80 11.92 -10.10
C ILE A 76 14.87 12.48 -11.05
N ARG A 77 14.83 13.78 -11.35
CA ARG A 77 15.81 14.42 -12.25
C ARG A 77 17.23 14.38 -11.69
N THR A 78 17.39 14.45 -10.37
CA THR A 78 18.71 14.40 -9.73
C THR A 78 19.28 12.98 -9.80
N ALA A 79 18.47 11.96 -9.53
CA ALA A 79 18.89 10.57 -9.71
C ALA A 79 19.21 10.24 -11.18
N TYR A 80 18.39 10.73 -12.12
CA TYR A 80 18.63 10.60 -13.56
C TYR A 80 19.95 11.29 -13.99
N LYS A 81 20.21 12.50 -13.50
CA LYS A 81 21.47 13.22 -13.72
C LYS A 81 22.65 12.44 -13.15
N TRP A 82 22.53 11.88 -11.95
CA TRP A 82 23.59 11.10 -11.35
C TRP A 82 23.90 9.84 -12.16
N LEU A 83 22.89 9.10 -12.63
CA LEU A 83 23.11 7.97 -13.54
C LEU A 83 23.77 8.42 -14.84
N SER A 84 23.32 9.54 -15.42
CA SER A 84 23.89 10.11 -16.65
C SER A 84 25.39 10.42 -16.52
N ASP A 85 25.83 10.85 -15.34
CA ASP A 85 27.23 11.21 -15.08
C ASP A 85 28.15 10.01 -14.82
N HIS A 86 27.59 8.86 -14.45
CA HIS A 86 28.38 7.71 -13.97
C HIS A 86 28.16 6.43 -14.80
N TYR A 87 27.13 6.39 -15.64
CA TYR A 87 26.85 5.24 -16.49
C TYR A 87 27.84 5.14 -17.65
N GLU A 88 28.50 3.99 -17.72
CA GLU A 88 29.29 3.53 -18.85
C GLU A 88 28.60 2.32 -19.46
N GLU A 89 28.72 2.14 -20.78
CA GLU A 89 28.15 0.98 -21.48
C GLU A 89 28.56 -0.34 -20.79
N GLY A 90 27.58 -1.22 -20.57
CA GLY A 90 27.76 -2.48 -19.84
C GLY A 90 27.71 -2.36 -18.32
N SER A 91 27.53 -1.16 -17.74
CA SER A 91 27.31 -1.02 -16.30
C SER A 91 25.95 -1.55 -15.86
N GLU A 92 25.89 -2.07 -14.64
CA GLU A 92 24.67 -2.69 -14.09
C GLU A 92 23.97 -1.68 -13.16
N ILE A 93 22.69 -1.40 -13.42
CA ILE A 93 21.91 -0.44 -12.63
C ILE A 93 21.02 -1.17 -11.61
N PHE A 94 21.15 -0.79 -10.34
CA PHE A 94 20.34 -1.23 -9.22
C PHE A 94 19.56 -0.05 -8.66
N ILE A 95 18.24 -0.15 -8.59
CA ILE A 95 17.39 0.92 -8.07
C ILE A 95 16.59 0.38 -6.90
N ILE A 96 16.70 1.06 -5.75
CA ILE A 96 16.09 0.68 -4.49
C ILE A 96 15.21 1.81 -3.99
N GLY A 97 14.05 1.51 -3.43
CA GLY A 97 13.30 2.56 -2.73
C GLY A 97 12.22 2.10 -1.77
N PHE A 98 11.76 3.01 -0.92
CA PHE A 98 10.68 2.78 0.04
C PHE A 98 9.60 3.84 -0.06
N SER A 99 8.32 3.47 0.02
CA SER A 99 7.21 4.44 0.08
C SER A 99 7.15 5.36 -1.16
N ARG A 100 7.22 6.68 -0.97
CA ARG A 100 7.40 7.65 -2.06
C ARG A 100 8.78 7.58 -2.72
N GLY A 101 9.79 7.09 -2.02
CA GLY A 101 11.08 6.75 -2.60
C GLY A 101 10.97 5.57 -3.57
N ALA A 102 10.13 4.57 -3.27
CA ALA A 102 9.79 3.50 -4.19
C ALA A 102 9.03 4.03 -5.43
N PHE A 103 8.15 5.02 -5.24
CA PHE A 103 7.54 5.73 -6.36
C PHE A 103 8.59 6.47 -7.21
N THR A 104 9.52 7.19 -6.57
CA THR A 104 10.65 7.87 -7.23
C THR A 104 11.50 6.88 -8.03
N ALA A 105 11.81 5.73 -7.46
CA ALA A 105 12.53 4.64 -8.10
C ALA A 105 11.81 4.15 -9.36
N ARG A 106 10.51 3.83 -9.26
CA ARG A 106 9.70 3.39 -10.41
C ARG A 106 9.57 4.46 -11.48
N SER A 107 9.37 5.72 -11.12
CA SER A 107 9.33 6.82 -12.09
C SER A 107 10.67 7.10 -12.75
N LEU A 108 11.79 6.91 -12.04
CA LEU A 108 13.12 6.95 -12.64
C LEU A 108 13.27 5.86 -13.70
N VAL A 109 12.85 4.63 -13.41
CA VAL A 109 12.80 3.53 -14.39
C VAL A 109 11.95 3.90 -15.60
N GLY A 110 10.74 4.43 -15.39
CA GLY A 110 9.88 4.91 -16.48
C GLY A 110 10.54 6.00 -17.32
N MET A 111 11.25 6.94 -16.70
CA MET A 111 11.99 7.99 -17.41
C MET A 111 13.17 7.42 -18.22
N LEU A 112 13.90 6.44 -17.68
CA LEU A 112 14.98 5.74 -18.40
C LEU A 112 14.43 4.97 -19.61
N HIS A 113 13.30 4.28 -19.44
CA HIS A 113 12.63 3.55 -20.53
C HIS A 113 12.19 4.50 -21.65
N ARG A 114 11.55 5.63 -21.31
CA ARG A 114 10.97 6.54 -22.30
C ARG A 114 11.99 7.49 -22.93
N CYS A 115 13.01 7.91 -22.20
CA CYS A 115 13.92 8.97 -22.63
C CYS A 115 15.38 8.51 -22.71
N GLY A 116 15.65 7.22 -22.50
CA GLY A 116 17.00 6.67 -22.52
C GLY A 116 17.88 7.27 -21.43
N LEU A 117 19.19 7.11 -21.58
CA LEU A 117 20.17 7.72 -20.67
C LEU A 117 21.32 8.38 -21.47
N PRO A 118 21.35 9.72 -21.57
CA PRO A 118 22.51 10.43 -22.10
C PRO A 118 23.72 10.32 -21.19
N GLY A 119 24.91 10.25 -21.77
CA GLY A 119 26.17 10.40 -21.04
C GLY A 119 26.45 11.86 -20.71
N GLU A 120 26.89 12.13 -19.47
CA GLU A 120 27.32 13.45 -18.98
C GLU A 120 26.34 14.60 -19.29
N ALA A 121 25.04 14.35 -19.15
CA ALA A 121 24.01 15.28 -19.60
C ALA A 121 24.05 16.61 -18.85
N SER A 122 23.86 17.72 -19.57
CA SER A 122 23.61 19.01 -18.92
C SER A 122 22.24 19.02 -18.22
N TRP A 123 22.06 19.88 -17.21
CA TRP A 123 20.76 20.07 -16.56
C TRP A 123 19.66 20.52 -17.52
N ALA A 124 20.01 21.21 -18.61
CA ALA A 124 19.07 21.59 -19.66
C ALA A 124 18.54 20.34 -20.39
N LEU A 125 19.42 19.40 -20.71
CA LEU A 125 19.06 18.13 -21.36
C LEU A 125 18.23 17.23 -20.42
N VAL A 126 18.59 17.16 -19.14
CA VAL A 126 17.77 16.46 -18.13
C VAL A 126 16.38 17.06 -18.00
N LYS A 127 16.25 18.39 -18.05
CA LYS A 127 14.95 19.08 -18.04
C LYS A 127 14.15 18.78 -19.30
N GLN A 128 14.80 18.67 -20.46
CA GLN A 128 14.16 18.27 -21.72
C GLN A 128 13.64 16.84 -21.64
N ALA A 129 14.46 15.88 -21.22
CA ALA A 129 14.07 14.49 -21.01
C ALA A 129 12.87 14.39 -20.04
N TRP A 130 12.92 15.13 -18.92
CA TRP A 130 11.81 15.18 -17.97
C TRP A 130 10.50 15.69 -18.59
N ASN A 131 10.58 16.76 -19.39
CA ASN A 131 9.39 17.30 -20.05
C ASN A 131 8.81 16.31 -21.07
N LEU A 132 9.66 15.55 -21.77
CA LEU A 132 9.24 14.50 -22.70
C LEU A 132 8.63 13.30 -21.97
N TYR A 133 9.22 12.87 -20.86
CA TYR A 133 8.69 11.79 -20.01
C TYR A 133 7.29 12.13 -19.46
N ARG A 134 7.03 13.41 -19.20
CA ARG A 134 5.72 13.89 -18.73
C ARG A 134 4.64 13.99 -19.80
N LEU A 135 4.96 13.74 -21.06
CA LEU A 135 3.96 13.70 -22.12
C LEU A 135 3.09 12.45 -21.99
N ASP A 136 1.81 12.58 -22.35
CA ASP A 136 0.86 11.47 -22.30
C ASP A 136 1.28 10.35 -23.28
N PRO A 137 1.56 9.13 -22.78
CA PRO A 137 1.96 8.02 -23.63
C PRO A 137 0.82 7.47 -24.50
N ALA A 138 -0.45 7.84 -24.25
CA ALA A 138 -1.57 7.45 -25.11
C ALA A 138 -1.59 8.20 -26.46
N THR A 139 -0.81 9.28 -26.59
CA THR A 139 -0.68 10.05 -27.83
C THR A 139 0.53 9.54 -28.64
N PRO A 140 0.34 8.93 -29.83
CA PRO A 140 1.43 8.32 -30.60
C PRO A 140 2.58 9.28 -30.95
N GLU A 141 2.28 10.56 -31.21
CA GLU A 141 3.28 11.58 -31.54
C GLU A 141 4.27 11.83 -30.39
N ASN A 142 3.80 11.68 -29.14
CA ASN A 142 4.64 11.82 -27.94
C ASN A 142 5.65 10.66 -27.84
N ILE A 143 5.22 9.44 -28.21
CA ILE A 143 6.11 8.28 -28.28
C ILE A 143 7.21 8.52 -29.31
N SER A 144 6.87 9.02 -30.50
CA SER A 144 7.87 9.33 -31.53
C SER A 144 8.84 10.46 -31.14
N LEU A 145 8.43 11.40 -30.27
CA LEU A 145 9.33 12.41 -29.71
C LEU A 145 10.32 11.79 -28.72
N GLN A 146 9.83 10.90 -27.85
CA GLN A 146 10.62 10.14 -26.88
C GLN A 146 11.65 9.23 -27.57
N GLU A 147 11.22 8.46 -28.58
CA GLU A 147 12.10 7.58 -29.36
C GLU A 147 13.21 8.35 -30.08
N ARG A 148 12.89 9.49 -30.70
CA ARG A 148 13.90 10.36 -31.33
C ARG A 148 14.91 10.88 -30.32
N PHE A 149 14.44 11.28 -29.14
CA PHE A 149 15.34 11.72 -28.07
C PHE A 149 16.30 10.60 -27.67
N CYS A 150 15.84 9.36 -27.53
CA CYS A 150 16.70 8.20 -27.24
C CYS A 150 17.73 7.95 -28.35
N ILE A 151 17.32 8.05 -29.62
CA ILE A 151 18.23 7.86 -30.77
C ILE A 151 19.36 8.89 -30.76
N GLU A 152 19.03 10.14 -30.44
CA GLU A 152 19.98 11.26 -30.46
C GLU A 152 20.87 11.30 -29.21
N ASN A 153 20.36 10.89 -28.05
CA ASN A 153 21.00 11.17 -26.76
C ASN A 153 21.47 9.93 -26.02
N GLY A 154 20.94 8.73 -26.30
CA GLY A 154 21.32 7.50 -25.62
C GLY A 154 20.14 6.54 -25.46
N LYS A 155 20.38 5.24 -25.61
CA LYS A 155 19.33 4.21 -25.47
C LYS A 155 18.95 4.00 -23.99
N PRO A 156 17.76 3.43 -23.72
CA PRO A 156 17.44 2.91 -22.39
C PRO A 156 18.50 1.90 -21.93
N PRO A 157 19.15 2.10 -20.77
CA PRO A 157 20.10 1.15 -20.22
C PRO A 157 19.37 -0.04 -19.57
N PRO A 158 19.98 -1.25 -19.56
CA PRO A 158 19.44 -2.37 -18.81
C PRO A 158 19.44 -2.07 -17.30
N ILE A 159 18.38 -2.51 -16.61
CA ILE A 159 18.21 -2.34 -15.18
C ILE A 159 18.27 -3.73 -14.54
N ARG A 160 19.38 -4.00 -13.88
CA ARG A 160 19.68 -5.30 -13.29
C ARG A 160 18.71 -5.66 -12.18
N PHE A 161 18.33 -4.69 -11.35
CA PHE A 161 17.46 -4.92 -10.21
C PHE A 161 16.64 -3.68 -9.82
N LEU A 162 15.34 -3.88 -9.58
CA LEU A 162 14.43 -2.90 -8.99
C LEU A 162 13.83 -3.47 -7.70
N GLY A 163 14.30 -3.02 -6.54
CA GLY A 163 13.84 -3.48 -5.23
C GLY A 163 13.08 -2.42 -4.47
N VAL A 164 11.82 -2.66 -4.12
CA VAL A 164 11.01 -1.66 -3.42
C VAL A 164 10.32 -2.19 -2.17
N TRP A 165 10.20 -1.35 -1.15
CA TRP A 165 9.29 -1.58 -0.03
C TRP A 165 8.07 -0.68 -0.21
N GLU A 166 6.87 -1.28 -0.17
CA GLU A 166 5.61 -0.56 -0.02
C GLU A 166 5.48 0.66 -0.94
N THR A 167 5.47 0.47 -2.26
CA THR A 167 5.30 1.58 -3.20
C THR A 167 3.99 2.30 -2.93
N VAL A 168 4.03 3.47 -2.32
CA VAL A 168 2.83 4.30 -2.12
C VAL A 168 2.86 5.40 -3.16
N GLY A 169 1.85 5.40 -4.04
CA GLY A 169 1.72 6.44 -5.04
C GLY A 169 1.69 7.83 -4.41
N ALA A 170 2.29 8.82 -5.08
CA ALA A 170 1.96 10.23 -4.83
C ALA A 170 0.44 10.48 -4.95
N LEU A 171 -0.30 9.54 -5.53
CA LEU A 171 -1.74 9.51 -5.68
C LEU A 171 -2.54 9.21 -4.39
N GLY A 172 -1.91 9.02 -3.23
CA GLY A 172 -2.59 9.10 -1.92
C GLY A 172 -2.82 10.55 -1.45
N ILE A 173 -2.20 11.51 -2.15
CA ILE A 173 -2.30 12.96 -1.95
C ILE A 173 -3.59 13.61 -2.46
N PRO A 174 -4.30 13.16 -3.51
CA PRO A 174 -5.49 13.84 -4.04
C PRO A 174 -6.58 14.08 -2.99
N GLU A 175 -6.77 13.20 -2.01
CA GLU A 175 -7.72 13.42 -0.91
C GLU A 175 -7.25 14.57 0.01
N ILE A 176 -5.95 14.64 0.31
CA ILE A 176 -5.35 15.70 1.13
C ILE A 176 -5.27 17.02 0.34
N ALA A 177 -4.88 16.98 -0.94
CA ALA A 177 -4.82 18.12 -1.84
C ALA A 177 -6.22 18.69 -2.12
N ASN A 178 -7.24 17.84 -2.32
CA ASN A 178 -8.63 18.28 -2.41
C ASN A 178 -9.13 18.87 -1.08
N LEU A 179 -8.72 18.32 0.07
CA LEU A 179 -9.03 18.90 1.39
C LEU A 179 -8.43 20.31 1.56
N PHE A 180 -7.31 20.59 0.89
CA PHE A 180 -6.62 21.89 0.90
C PHE A 180 -6.85 22.74 -0.37
N GLY A 181 -7.80 22.37 -1.25
CA GLY A 181 -8.20 23.17 -2.42
C GLY A 181 -7.19 23.24 -3.56
N LEU A 182 -6.34 22.23 -3.72
CA LEU A 182 -5.28 22.18 -4.74
C LEU A 182 -5.72 21.34 -5.96
N GLY A 183 -5.57 21.89 -7.17
CA GLY A 183 -6.04 21.27 -8.42
C GLY A 183 -5.33 19.96 -8.78
N ARG A 184 -6.11 18.96 -9.20
CA ARG A 184 -5.68 17.58 -9.56
C ARG A 184 -4.67 17.50 -10.71
N GLN A 185 -4.73 18.40 -11.69
CA GLN A 185 -4.00 18.31 -12.98
C GLN A 185 -2.46 18.40 -12.89
N ARG A 186 -1.86 18.69 -11.72
CA ARG A 186 -0.39 18.81 -11.59
C ARG A 186 0.28 17.57 -10.98
N LEU A 187 -0.48 16.57 -10.56
CA LEU A 187 0.01 15.42 -9.77
C LEU A 187 -0.28 14.05 -10.42
N GLU A 188 -0.84 14.03 -11.63
CA GLU A 188 -0.94 12.82 -12.45
C GLU A 188 0.47 12.47 -12.93
N PHE A 189 1.03 11.38 -12.41
CA PHE A 189 2.35 10.89 -12.76
C PHE A 189 2.21 9.56 -13.51
N HIS A 190 2.99 9.41 -14.59
CA HIS A 190 2.89 8.32 -15.55
C HIS A 190 3.96 7.23 -15.35
N ASP A 191 3.56 6.01 -15.66
CA ASP A 191 4.29 4.74 -15.72
C ASP A 191 4.93 4.24 -14.41
N THR A 192 4.09 3.67 -13.54
CA THR A 192 4.54 2.74 -12.50
C THR A 192 4.61 1.30 -13.01
N ARG A 193 4.27 1.01 -14.27
CA ARG A 193 4.34 -0.36 -14.80
C ARG A 193 5.79 -0.82 -14.84
N LEU A 194 5.96 -2.12 -14.98
CA LEU A 194 7.29 -2.68 -15.09
C LEU A 194 7.85 -2.40 -16.49
N SER A 195 8.96 -1.66 -16.58
CA SER A 195 9.63 -1.43 -17.86
C SER A 195 10.33 -2.70 -18.36
N PRO A 196 10.41 -2.92 -19.69
CA PRO A 196 11.06 -4.10 -20.27
C PRO A 196 12.56 -4.17 -19.97
N GLU A 197 13.22 -3.05 -19.68
CA GLU A 197 14.63 -2.99 -19.31
C GLU A 197 14.92 -3.57 -17.91
N VAL A 198 13.89 -3.79 -17.08
CA VAL A 198 14.05 -4.37 -15.75
C VAL A 198 14.14 -5.88 -15.83
N GLU A 199 15.30 -6.42 -15.48
CA GLU A 199 15.57 -7.86 -15.47
C GLU A 199 14.91 -8.55 -14.27
N ARG A 200 15.02 -7.94 -13.09
CA ARG A 200 14.46 -8.45 -11.83
C ARG A 200 13.81 -7.33 -11.03
N ALA A 201 12.54 -7.50 -10.66
CA ALA A 201 11.81 -6.58 -9.80
C ALA A 201 11.24 -7.29 -8.56
N VAL A 202 11.42 -6.69 -7.39
CA VAL A 202 10.88 -7.23 -6.13
C VAL A 202 10.19 -6.15 -5.32
N GLN A 203 9.09 -6.51 -4.66
CA GLN A 203 8.35 -5.61 -3.79
C GLN A 203 7.96 -6.29 -2.47
N ALA A 204 8.33 -5.70 -1.34
CA ALA A 204 7.81 -6.08 -0.02
C ALA A 204 6.54 -5.27 0.29
N LEU A 205 5.48 -5.94 0.73
CA LEU A 205 4.15 -5.37 0.98
C LEU A 205 3.70 -5.60 2.42
N ALA A 206 2.96 -4.64 2.99
CA ALA A 206 2.46 -4.67 4.36
C ALA A 206 1.02 -5.20 4.42
N ILE A 207 0.78 -6.30 5.14
CA ILE A 207 -0.55 -6.91 5.31
C ILE A 207 -1.47 -6.04 6.18
N ASP A 208 -0.92 -5.42 7.23
CA ASP A 208 -1.70 -4.80 8.30
C ASP A 208 -1.85 -3.28 8.16
N GLU A 209 -1.26 -2.67 7.13
CA GLU A 209 -1.48 -1.27 6.80
C GLU A 209 -2.91 -1.04 6.27
N GLN A 210 -3.61 -0.05 6.82
CA GLN A 210 -5.04 0.16 6.58
C GLN A 210 -5.36 1.60 6.15
N ARG A 211 -4.40 2.53 6.21
CA ARG A 211 -4.63 3.92 5.82
C ARG A 211 -4.95 4.01 4.34
N ASN A 212 -6.05 4.67 3.99
CA ASN A 212 -6.48 4.85 2.61
C ASN A 212 -5.42 5.56 1.74
N THR A 213 -4.66 6.48 2.33
CA THR A 213 -3.60 7.21 1.62
C THR A 213 -2.30 6.41 1.44
N PHE A 214 -2.23 5.17 1.93
CA PHE A 214 -1.06 4.29 1.85
C PHE A 214 -1.39 2.99 1.11
N PHE A 215 -2.34 2.99 0.17
CA PHE A 215 -2.54 1.83 -0.69
C PHE A 215 -1.33 1.61 -1.59
N PRO A 216 -0.80 0.37 -1.68
CA PRO A 216 0.38 0.11 -2.46
C PRO A 216 0.03 0.07 -3.95
N THR A 217 0.91 0.60 -4.78
CA THR A 217 0.89 0.37 -6.23
C THR A 217 1.54 -0.99 -6.49
N LEU A 218 0.75 -1.94 -6.99
CA LEU A 218 1.23 -3.28 -7.36
C LEU A 218 1.79 -3.29 -8.80
N TRP A 219 2.39 -4.41 -9.19
CA TRP A 219 2.57 -4.77 -10.61
C TRP A 219 1.58 -5.89 -10.94
N THR A 220 0.55 -5.61 -11.74
CA THR A 220 -0.47 -6.63 -12.09
C THR A 220 -0.67 -6.82 -13.60
N ASP A 221 0.07 -6.08 -14.43
CA ASP A 221 0.10 -6.32 -15.87
C ASP A 221 0.81 -7.64 -16.23
N ALA A 222 0.77 -8.02 -17.52
CA ALA A 222 1.31 -9.31 -17.96
C ALA A 222 2.79 -9.50 -17.57
N ASP A 223 3.60 -8.45 -17.71
CA ASP A 223 4.99 -8.42 -17.26
C ASP A 223 5.10 -8.49 -15.73
N GLY A 224 4.24 -7.75 -15.03
CA GLY A 224 4.06 -7.77 -13.59
C GLY A 224 3.73 -9.15 -13.03
N CYS A 225 3.07 -10.00 -13.81
CA CYS A 225 2.68 -11.35 -13.45
C CYS A 225 3.69 -12.44 -13.80
N ASP A 226 4.80 -12.11 -14.46
CA ASP A 226 5.86 -13.08 -14.71
C ASP A 226 6.67 -13.33 -13.41
N PRO A 227 6.50 -14.48 -12.74
CA PRO A 227 7.19 -14.76 -11.48
C PRO A 227 8.71 -14.94 -11.66
N ALA A 228 9.21 -15.12 -12.89
CA ALA A 228 10.64 -15.18 -13.16
C ALA A 228 11.30 -13.80 -13.07
N ARG A 229 10.54 -12.74 -13.39
CA ARG A 229 11.00 -11.35 -13.34
C ARG A 229 10.54 -10.64 -12.07
N VAL A 230 9.32 -10.90 -11.62
CA VAL A 230 8.64 -10.13 -10.57
C VAL A 230 8.33 -10.98 -9.35
N THR A 231 8.58 -10.43 -8.16
CA THR A 231 8.13 -11.05 -6.91
C THR A 231 7.58 -10.00 -5.96
N GLN A 232 6.31 -10.14 -5.59
CA GLN A 232 5.66 -9.27 -4.63
C GLN A 232 5.31 -10.10 -3.39
N VAL A 233 5.89 -9.79 -2.23
CA VAL A 233 5.74 -10.61 -1.01
C VAL A 233 5.05 -9.81 0.08
N TRP A 234 3.97 -10.36 0.62
CA TRP A 234 3.20 -9.78 1.71
C TRP A 234 3.77 -10.22 3.07
N PHE A 235 4.21 -9.24 3.86
CA PHE A 235 4.78 -9.36 5.20
C PHE A 235 3.84 -8.81 6.28
N PRO A 236 3.86 -9.39 7.50
CA PRO A 236 3.15 -8.82 8.65
C PRO A 236 3.68 -7.45 8.99
N GLY A 237 2.78 -6.56 9.42
CA GLY A 237 3.18 -5.19 9.72
C GLY A 237 2.36 -4.12 9.03
N VAL A 238 2.46 -2.90 9.56
CA VAL A 238 2.08 -1.68 8.84
C VAL A 238 3.24 -1.17 8.00
N HIS A 239 3.05 -0.07 7.27
CA HIS A 239 4.06 0.51 6.35
C HIS A 239 5.49 0.60 6.93
N ALA A 240 5.58 1.12 8.16
CA ALA A 240 6.77 1.21 9.02
C ALA A 240 7.49 -0.11 9.30
N ASP A 241 6.70 -1.14 9.57
CA ASP A 241 7.17 -2.47 9.96
C ASP A 241 7.81 -3.21 8.79
N VAL A 242 7.48 -2.83 7.55
CA VAL A 242 8.04 -3.41 6.33
C VAL A 242 9.20 -2.59 5.79
N GLY A 243 9.09 -1.26 5.78
CA GLY A 243 10.12 -0.37 5.22
C GLY A 243 11.18 0.14 6.19
N GLY A 244 11.02 -0.09 7.50
CA GLY A 244 11.87 0.49 8.54
C GLY A 244 11.45 1.92 8.91
N GLY A 245 11.99 2.44 10.01
CA GLY A 245 11.62 3.74 10.57
C GLY A 245 10.96 3.69 11.96
N TYR A 246 10.76 2.49 12.51
CA TYR A 246 10.40 2.31 13.92
C TYR A 246 11.61 1.90 14.76
N LYS A 247 11.51 2.14 16.07
CA LYS A 247 12.52 1.74 17.05
C LYS A 247 12.61 0.22 17.18
N GLU A 248 11.47 -0.46 17.21
CA GLU A 248 11.40 -1.91 17.24
C GLU A 248 11.49 -2.46 15.80
N THR A 249 12.64 -3.04 15.46
CA THR A 249 12.99 -3.37 14.07
C THR A 249 12.71 -4.81 13.65
N GLY A 250 12.28 -5.70 14.56
CA GLY A 250 12.22 -7.14 14.30
C GLY A 250 11.47 -7.55 13.02
N LEU A 251 10.34 -6.89 12.71
CA LEU A 251 9.62 -7.09 11.44
C LEU A 251 10.41 -6.52 10.24
N SER A 252 10.91 -5.30 10.34
CA SER A 252 11.63 -4.62 9.26
C SER A 252 13.01 -5.21 8.97
N ASP A 253 13.64 -5.87 9.95
CA ASP A 253 14.92 -6.55 9.76
C ASP A 253 14.74 -7.78 8.87
N ALA A 254 13.61 -8.50 9.02
CA ALA A 254 13.29 -9.65 8.18
C ALA A 254 13.06 -9.26 6.71
N THR A 255 12.40 -8.11 6.48
CA THR A 255 12.18 -7.60 5.11
C THR A 255 13.45 -7.01 4.51
N LEU A 256 14.32 -6.39 5.31
CA LEU A 256 15.65 -5.93 4.88
C LEU A 256 16.52 -7.11 4.44
N LYS A 257 16.59 -8.15 5.29
CA LYS A 257 17.39 -9.35 5.00
C LYS A 257 16.89 -10.06 3.74
N TRP A 258 15.57 -10.12 3.54
CA TRP A 258 14.98 -10.63 2.31
C TRP A 258 15.40 -9.82 1.07
N MET A 259 15.26 -8.48 1.11
CA MET A 259 15.65 -7.61 -0.01
C MET A 259 17.14 -7.71 -0.35
N ILE A 260 18.01 -7.79 0.67
CA ILE A 260 19.46 -8.00 0.48
C ILE A 260 19.71 -9.32 -0.24
N ALA A 261 19.03 -10.40 0.15
CA ALA A 261 19.18 -11.70 -0.50
C ALA A 261 18.70 -11.69 -1.96
N GLU A 262 17.63 -10.96 -2.28
CA GLU A 262 17.15 -10.77 -3.67
C GLU A 262 18.16 -9.98 -4.51
N ALA A 263 18.67 -8.86 -3.98
CA ALA A 263 19.67 -8.05 -4.67
C ALA A 263 21.00 -8.80 -4.87
N ALA A 264 21.42 -9.60 -3.88
CA ALA A 264 22.64 -10.39 -3.94
C ALA A 264 22.58 -11.48 -5.03
N GLN A 265 21.42 -12.10 -5.25
CA GLN A 265 21.21 -13.01 -6.38
C GLN A 265 21.39 -12.33 -7.75
N CYS A 266 21.23 -11.00 -7.80
CA CYS A 266 21.47 -10.21 -9.00
C CYS A 266 22.89 -9.65 -9.10
N GLY A 267 23.78 -9.93 -8.14
CA GLY A 267 25.19 -9.52 -8.16
C GLY A 267 25.54 -8.36 -7.22
N ALA A 268 24.60 -7.88 -6.39
CA ALA A 268 24.93 -6.90 -5.37
C ALA A 268 25.75 -7.54 -4.23
N VAL A 269 26.85 -6.90 -3.86
CA VAL A 269 27.73 -7.38 -2.78
C VAL A 269 27.63 -6.46 -1.57
N PHE A 270 27.62 -7.06 -0.39
CA PHE A 270 27.42 -6.36 0.88
C PHE A 270 28.60 -6.63 1.82
N GLU A 271 28.89 -5.68 2.68
CA GLU A 271 29.92 -5.77 3.72
C GLU A 271 29.57 -6.89 4.72
N PRO A 272 30.40 -7.93 4.88
CA PRO A 272 30.09 -9.06 5.76
C PRO A 272 29.78 -8.63 7.20
N LYS A 273 30.55 -7.68 7.74
CA LYS A 273 30.34 -7.13 9.09
C LYS A 273 29.01 -6.39 9.26
N MET A 274 28.44 -5.86 8.18
CA MET A 274 27.11 -5.25 8.21
C MET A 274 26.03 -6.33 8.17
N LEU A 275 26.23 -7.39 7.39
CA LEU A 275 25.32 -8.54 7.35
C LEU A 275 25.26 -9.29 8.68
N ASP A 276 26.39 -9.42 9.38
CA ASP A 276 26.47 -10.07 10.69
C ASP A 276 25.52 -9.42 11.72
N GLN A 277 25.29 -8.10 11.62
CA GLN A 277 24.40 -7.36 12.53
C GLN A 277 22.92 -7.74 12.36
N ILE A 278 22.55 -8.34 11.23
CA ILE A 278 21.20 -8.84 10.92
C ILE A 278 21.19 -10.35 10.64
N ALA A 279 22.24 -11.07 11.03
CA ALA A 279 22.36 -12.51 10.78
C ALA A 279 21.18 -13.30 11.38
N ASP A 280 20.68 -12.89 12.54
CA ASP A 280 19.54 -13.54 13.20
C ASP A 280 18.18 -13.01 12.75
N ALA A 281 18.12 -12.03 11.84
CA ALA A 281 16.88 -11.44 11.34
C ALA A 281 16.18 -12.27 10.26
N GLY A 282 16.22 -13.60 10.35
CA GLY A 282 15.49 -14.46 9.41
C GLY A 282 13.96 -14.30 9.58
N GLN A 283 13.19 -14.59 8.53
CA GLN A 283 11.72 -14.56 8.59
C GLN A 283 11.12 -15.49 9.67
N LEU A 284 11.85 -16.56 10.03
CA LEU A 284 11.46 -17.52 11.07
C LEU A 284 12.10 -17.24 12.43
N SER A 285 12.84 -16.14 12.55
CA SER A 285 13.49 -15.78 13.82
C SER A 285 12.46 -15.36 14.87
N PRO A 286 12.72 -15.59 16.17
CA PRO A 286 11.84 -15.12 17.23
C PRO A 286 11.62 -13.60 17.20
N SER A 287 12.65 -12.81 16.87
CA SER A 287 12.55 -11.34 16.79
C SER A 287 11.60 -10.88 15.68
N ALA A 288 11.55 -11.59 14.55
CA ALA A 288 10.62 -11.31 13.48
C ALA A 288 9.22 -11.86 13.78
N VAL A 289 9.10 -13.17 14.08
CA VAL A 289 7.82 -13.85 14.31
C VAL A 289 7.04 -13.21 15.46
N HIS A 290 7.74 -12.85 16.55
CA HIS A 290 7.14 -12.21 17.72
C HIS A 290 7.35 -10.69 17.75
N GLY A 291 7.82 -10.10 16.64
CA GLY A 291 8.04 -8.67 16.51
C GLY A 291 6.81 -7.82 16.82
N VAL A 292 7.04 -6.59 17.28
CA VAL A 292 5.98 -5.63 17.63
C VAL A 292 5.21 -5.24 16.37
N LEU A 293 3.89 -5.42 16.43
CA LEU A 293 2.98 -4.97 15.37
C LEU A 293 2.50 -3.56 15.71
N HIS A 294 2.94 -2.56 14.94
CA HIS A 294 2.57 -1.18 15.21
C HIS A 294 1.17 -0.84 14.68
N ASN A 295 0.55 0.19 15.26
CA ASN A 295 -0.72 0.73 14.78
C ASN A 295 -0.49 2.10 14.15
N SER A 296 -0.51 2.17 12.81
CA SER A 296 -0.35 3.42 12.07
C SER A 296 -1.65 4.28 12.02
N LEU A 297 -2.79 3.72 12.43
CA LEU A 297 -4.09 4.42 12.50
C LEU A 297 -4.24 5.23 13.80
N THR A 298 -3.43 6.28 13.93
CA THR A 298 -3.47 7.20 15.07
C THR A 298 -3.87 8.62 14.65
N GLY A 299 -4.46 9.37 15.58
CA GLY A 299 -4.77 10.81 15.43
C GLY A 299 -5.51 11.17 14.13
N PHE A 300 -4.82 11.92 13.27
CA PHE A 300 -5.32 12.42 11.98
C PHE A 300 -5.79 11.30 11.04
N TYR A 301 -5.06 10.18 10.95
CA TYR A 301 -5.38 9.09 10.01
C TYR A 301 -6.67 8.34 10.35
N ARG A 302 -7.12 8.34 11.61
CA ARG A 302 -8.44 7.80 11.98
C ARG A 302 -9.58 8.62 11.36
N ARG A 303 -9.37 9.91 11.10
CA ARG A 303 -10.39 10.83 10.59
C ARG A 303 -10.50 10.84 9.06
N ILE A 304 -9.43 10.49 8.35
CA ILE A 304 -9.39 10.44 6.88
C ILE A 304 -9.97 9.13 6.33
N GLY A 305 -10.16 8.13 7.20
CA GLY A 305 -10.70 6.83 6.84
C GLY A 305 -9.62 5.79 6.59
N PHE A 306 -10.02 4.54 6.76
CA PHE A 306 -9.15 3.38 6.63
C PHE A 306 -9.95 2.16 6.23
N ARG A 307 -9.30 1.22 5.57
CA ARG A 307 -9.89 -0.04 5.18
C ARG A 307 -8.86 -1.15 5.05
N PRO A 308 -9.28 -2.41 5.14
CA PRO A 308 -8.37 -3.53 4.97
C PRO A 308 -7.84 -3.64 3.55
N ARG A 309 -6.65 -4.22 3.41
CA ARG A 309 -6.04 -4.51 2.11
C ARG A 309 -6.53 -5.85 1.55
N SER A 310 -6.48 -5.94 0.22
CA SER A 310 -6.55 -7.20 -0.49
C SER A 310 -5.15 -7.79 -0.58
N PHE A 311 -5.02 -9.07 -0.28
CA PHE A 311 -3.80 -9.85 -0.40
C PHE A 311 -4.17 -11.33 -0.66
N PRO A 312 -3.24 -12.18 -1.16
CA PRO A 312 -3.51 -13.60 -1.38
C PRO A 312 -4.02 -14.32 -0.13
N TYR A 313 -4.64 -15.48 -0.32
CA TYR A 313 -5.05 -16.32 0.82
C TYR A 313 -3.83 -16.62 1.70
N LEU A 314 -3.92 -16.38 2.99
CA LEU A 314 -2.81 -16.48 3.94
C LEU A 314 -2.43 -17.94 4.20
N ALA A 315 -1.79 -18.57 3.22
CA ALA A 315 -1.38 -19.96 3.23
C ALA A 315 -0.12 -20.12 2.39
N LYS A 316 0.62 -21.20 2.68
CA LYS A 316 1.79 -21.58 1.90
C LYS A 316 1.42 -21.75 0.42
N ASP A 317 2.29 -21.27 -0.46
CA ASP A 317 2.15 -21.35 -1.92
C ASP A 317 0.94 -20.62 -2.52
N SER A 318 0.18 -19.86 -1.71
CA SER A 318 -0.90 -19.02 -2.23
C SER A 318 -0.35 -17.84 -3.03
N ARG A 319 -0.96 -17.60 -4.19
CA ARG A 319 -0.54 -16.53 -5.10
C ARG A 319 -1.74 -15.85 -5.75
N ILE A 320 -1.53 -14.58 -6.07
CA ILE A 320 -2.32 -13.82 -7.04
C ILE A 320 -1.26 -13.24 -7.98
N CYS A 321 -1.23 -13.63 -9.26
CA CYS A 321 -0.19 -13.13 -10.17
C CYS A 321 1.23 -13.40 -9.57
N SER A 322 2.10 -12.40 -9.49
CA SER A 322 3.42 -12.49 -8.84
C SER A 322 3.40 -12.25 -7.31
N GLU A 323 2.23 -11.99 -6.74
CA GLU A 323 2.03 -11.81 -5.31
C GLU A 323 2.08 -13.14 -4.56
N SER A 324 2.67 -13.13 -3.37
CA SER A 324 2.81 -14.30 -2.49
C SER A 324 2.84 -13.90 -1.02
N ILE A 325 2.69 -14.89 -0.14
CA ILE A 325 2.73 -14.70 1.30
C ILE A 325 4.13 -15.04 1.83
N SER A 326 4.69 -14.17 2.68
CA SER A 326 5.97 -14.43 3.36
C SER A 326 5.91 -15.60 4.33
N ASP A 327 7.04 -16.30 4.51
CA ASP A 327 7.19 -17.31 5.55
C ASP A 327 7.00 -16.71 6.94
N LEU A 328 7.38 -15.43 7.12
CA LEU A 328 7.14 -14.68 8.36
C LEU A 328 5.64 -14.58 8.68
N ALA A 329 4.79 -14.31 7.69
CA ALA A 329 3.34 -14.23 7.93
C ALA A 329 2.74 -15.58 8.34
N LEU A 330 3.19 -16.66 7.72
CA LEU A 330 2.77 -18.03 8.07
C LEU A 330 3.25 -18.41 9.47
N ALA A 331 4.51 -18.13 9.79
CA ALA A 331 5.09 -18.41 11.10
C ALA A 331 4.39 -17.61 12.21
N ARG A 332 4.07 -16.34 11.96
CA ARG A 332 3.31 -15.49 12.90
C ARG A 332 1.86 -15.94 13.06
N GLN A 333 1.20 -16.40 11.99
CA GLN A 333 -0.15 -16.98 12.08
C GLN A 333 -0.14 -18.23 12.98
N ALA A 334 0.89 -19.08 12.85
CA ALA A 334 1.05 -20.29 13.65
C ALA A 334 1.49 -20.02 15.11
N SER A 335 2.32 -19.01 15.33
CA SER A 335 2.88 -18.65 16.65
C SER A 335 2.83 -17.13 16.86
N PRO A 336 1.65 -16.54 17.10
CA PRO A 336 1.53 -15.11 17.35
C PRO A 336 2.16 -14.71 18.69
N PRO A 337 2.58 -13.45 18.87
CA PRO A 337 3.09 -12.98 20.15
C PRO A 337 2.03 -13.12 21.27
N ILE A 338 2.47 -13.48 22.48
CA ILE A 338 1.58 -13.78 23.62
C ILE A 338 0.63 -12.63 24.01
N PHE A 339 1.01 -11.39 23.70
CA PHE A 339 0.23 -10.19 24.01
C PHE A 339 -0.75 -9.80 22.88
N GLN A 340 -0.86 -10.60 21.82
CA GLN A 340 -1.74 -10.37 20.68
C GLN A 340 -2.81 -11.46 20.57
N ALA A 341 -3.97 -11.08 20.01
CA ALA A 341 -4.95 -12.05 19.56
C ALA A 341 -4.37 -12.95 18.44
N PRO A 342 -4.98 -14.10 18.13
CA PRO A 342 -4.58 -14.92 16.98
C PRO A 342 -4.39 -14.06 15.72
N TYR A 343 -3.23 -14.18 15.08
CA TYR A 343 -2.88 -13.35 13.94
C TYR A 343 -3.57 -13.87 12.68
N ARG A 344 -4.58 -13.14 12.18
CA ARG A 344 -5.28 -13.40 10.91
C ARG A 344 -5.65 -14.88 10.71
N PRO A 345 -6.37 -15.54 11.63
CA PRO A 345 -6.72 -16.96 11.47
C PRO A 345 -7.60 -17.13 10.23
N ASN A 346 -7.32 -18.17 9.43
CA ASN A 346 -8.21 -18.61 8.36
C ASN A 346 -9.32 -19.49 8.94
N ILE A 347 -10.53 -19.29 8.43
CA ILE A 347 -11.71 -20.04 8.84
C ILE A 347 -12.34 -20.64 7.58
N ASP A 348 -12.57 -21.94 7.59
CA ASP A 348 -13.22 -22.69 6.51
C ASP A 348 -14.75 -22.68 6.70
N PRO A 349 -15.51 -21.99 5.82
CA PRO A 349 -16.97 -21.96 5.89
C PRO A 349 -17.66 -23.23 5.35
N GLY A 350 -16.93 -24.26 4.90
CA GLY A 350 -17.51 -25.45 4.28
C GLY A 350 -18.53 -26.23 5.13
N LYS A 351 -18.43 -26.16 6.48
CA LYS A 351 -19.37 -26.82 7.41
C LYS A 351 -20.31 -25.86 8.14
N GLY A 352 -20.31 -24.58 7.77
CA GLY A 352 -20.97 -23.53 8.53
C GLY A 352 -20.16 -23.13 9.76
N VAL A 353 -19.90 -21.83 9.90
CA VAL A 353 -19.12 -21.26 10.99
C VAL A 353 -19.84 -20.06 11.59
N GLN A 354 -19.71 -19.86 12.90
CA GLN A 354 -20.25 -18.68 13.56
C GLN A 354 -19.15 -17.65 13.76
N VAL A 355 -19.33 -16.47 13.19
CA VAL A 355 -18.47 -15.30 13.40
C VAL A 355 -19.21 -14.27 14.25
N ARG A 356 -18.47 -13.57 15.11
CA ARG A 356 -19.02 -12.46 15.90
C ARG A 356 -18.65 -11.14 15.24
N VAL A 357 -19.66 -10.30 15.01
CA VAL A 357 -19.53 -8.98 14.38
C VAL A 357 -19.86 -7.92 15.42
N PHE A 358 -18.87 -7.16 15.85
CA PHE A 358 -19.03 -6.09 16.84
C PHE A 358 -19.45 -4.78 16.17
N ALA A 359 -20.43 -4.10 16.76
CA ALA A 359 -20.99 -2.85 16.21
C ALA A 359 -19.98 -1.69 16.23
N SER A 360 -19.09 -1.66 17.23
CA SER A 360 -18.05 -0.64 17.39
C SER A 360 -16.82 -0.85 16.49
N THR A 361 -16.74 -1.98 15.80
CA THR A 361 -15.60 -2.32 14.94
C THR A 361 -15.90 -1.95 13.50
N LEU A 362 -15.11 -1.04 12.93
CA LEU A 362 -15.24 -0.61 11.54
C LEU A 362 -15.06 -1.78 10.56
N TRP A 363 -14.15 -2.70 10.83
CA TRP A 363 -13.90 -3.85 9.96
C TRP A 363 -13.71 -5.11 10.79
N ASN A 364 -14.76 -5.92 10.95
CA ASN A 364 -14.63 -7.20 11.64
C ASN A 364 -14.02 -8.20 10.66
N TRP A 365 -12.76 -8.59 10.90
CA TRP A 365 -12.11 -9.70 10.21
C TRP A 365 -12.85 -11.00 10.52
N THR A 366 -13.37 -11.67 9.50
CA THR A 366 -14.09 -12.94 9.68
C THR A 366 -13.20 -14.18 9.58
N GLY A 367 -11.97 -14.03 9.04
CA GLY A 367 -11.09 -15.16 8.70
C GLY A 367 -11.50 -15.94 7.46
N ILE A 368 -12.65 -15.64 6.87
CA ILE A 368 -13.16 -16.34 5.69
C ILE A 368 -12.60 -15.69 4.43
N PHE A 369 -11.93 -16.51 3.61
CA PHE A 369 -11.52 -16.14 2.26
C PHE A 369 -12.57 -16.65 1.28
N MET A 370 -13.37 -15.74 0.74
CA MET A 370 -14.39 -16.08 -0.26
C MET A 370 -13.70 -16.37 -1.59
N LYS A 371 -14.15 -17.42 -2.28
CA LYS A 371 -13.64 -17.83 -3.59
C LYS A 371 -14.58 -17.36 -4.68
N GLU A 372 -14.03 -16.74 -5.73
CA GLU A 372 -14.81 -16.29 -6.88
C GLU A 372 -15.72 -17.40 -7.42
N GLY A 373 -16.97 -17.06 -7.67
CA GLY A 373 -17.96 -17.97 -8.20
C GLY A 373 -18.57 -18.96 -7.20
N VAL A 374 -18.09 -19.02 -5.96
CA VAL A 374 -18.69 -19.83 -4.89
C VAL A 374 -19.82 -19.05 -4.21
N SER A 375 -20.91 -19.74 -3.87
CA SER A 375 -22.04 -19.17 -3.13
C SER A 375 -21.86 -19.32 -1.63
N TYR A 376 -22.16 -18.26 -0.88
CA TYR A 376 -22.08 -18.21 0.57
C TYR A 376 -23.41 -17.75 1.16
N ARG A 377 -23.90 -18.47 2.17
CA ARG A 377 -25.10 -18.14 2.93
C ARG A 377 -24.72 -17.52 4.26
N PHE A 378 -25.45 -16.49 4.65
CA PHE A 378 -25.31 -15.74 5.88
C PHE A 378 -26.63 -15.80 6.65
N LYS A 379 -26.57 -16.04 7.96
CA LYS A 379 -27.76 -16.09 8.81
C LYS A 379 -27.49 -15.56 10.21
N VAL A 380 -28.34 -14.65 10.66
CA VAL A 380 -28.37 -14.15 12.04
C VAL A 380 -29.57 -14.77 12.75
N LEU A 381 -29.33 -15.44 13.88
CA LEU A 381 -30.41 -16.00 14.69
C LEU A 381 -31.33 -14.89 15.23
N GLU A 382 -32.61 -15.21 15.35
CA GLU A 382 -33.65 -14.29 15.82
C GLU A 382 -33.39 -13.80 17.25
N GLY A 383 -33.79 -12.56 17.53
CA GLY A 383 -33.65 -11.94 18.85
C GLY A 383 -32.27 -11.34 19.14
N GLN A 384 -31.30 -11.45 18.23
CA GLN A 384 -30.01 -10.77 18.38
C GLN A 384 -30.12 -9.28 18.00
N THR A 385 -29.54 -8.43 18.85
CA THR A 385 -29.54 -6.97 18.67
C THR A 385 -28.20 -6.34 19.02
N TRP A 386 -27.96 -5.15 18.50
CA TRP A 386 -26.87 -4.24 18.84
C TRP A 386 -27.40 -2.79 18.95
N LEU A 387 -26.59 -1.86 19.44
CA LEU A 387 -27.02 -0.48 19.73
C LEU A 387 -26.32 0.55 18.83
N ASP A 388 -27.12 1.44 18.23
CA ASP A 388 -26.73 2.70 17.59
C ASP A 388 -26.93 3.83 18.61
N GLY A 389 -25.88 4.22 19.33
CA GLY A 389 -26.01 5.00 20.55
C GLY A 389 -26.87 4.27 21.59
N ASP A 390 -28.02 4.84 21.94
CA ASP A 390 -29.00 4.22 22.85
C ASP A 390 -30.13 3.48 22.11
N SER A 391 -30.11 3.47 20.78
CA SER A 391 -31.17 2.89 19.96
C SER A 391 -30.90 1.41 19.68
N VAL A 392 -31.84 0.55 20.07
CA VAL A 392 -31.78 -0.89 19.77
C VAL A 392 -32.03 -1.12 18.28
N SER A 393 -31.15 -1.88 17.64
CA SER A 393 -31.25 -2.27 16.23
C SER A 393 -30.99 -3.76 16.05
N GLY A 394 -31.66 -4.37 15.07
CA GLY A 394 -31.41 -5.73 14.63
C GLY A 394 -30.46 -5.79 13.43
N ALA A 395 -30.28 -6.98 12.85
CA ALA A 395 -29.44 -7.17 11.68
C ALA A 395 -29.95 -6.44 10.41
N GLU A 396 -31.26 -6.21 10.30
CA GLU A 396 -31.89 -5.47 9.19
C GLU A 396 -31.67 -3.95 9.25
N GLY A 397 -31.16 -3.44 10.37
CA GLY A 397 -31.01 -2.01 10.60
C GLY A 397 -32.34 -1.27 10.68
N THR A 398 -32.28 0.05 10.53
CA THR A 398 -33.46 0.93 10.44
C THR A 398 -33.33 1.89 9.26
N PRO A 399 -34.44 2.40 8.69
CA PRO A 399 -34.38 3.46 7.68
C PRO A 399 -33.76 4.77 8.17
N GLY A 400 -33.44 4.87 9.47
CA GLY A 400 -32.97 6.07 10.13
C GLY A 400 -34.08 7.06 10.45
N ASN A 401 -33.79 7.91 11.44
CA ASN A 401 -34.62 9.07 11.78
C ASN A 401 -34.50 10.17 10.70
N TRP A 402 -35.25 11.27 10.84
CA TRP A 402 -35.27 12.34 9.86
C TRP A 402 -33.88 12.97 9.60
N MET A 403 -33.04 13.12 10.64
CA MET A 403 -31.66 13.63 10.50
C MET A 403 -30.78 12.64 9.74
N GLN A 404 -30.86 11.37 10.12
CA GLN A 404 -30.15 10.26 9.47
C GLN A 404 -30.56 10.09 7.99
N ARG A 405 -31.80 10.41 7.63
CA ARG A 405 -32.24 10.42 6.22
C ARG A 405 -31.60 11.56 5.43
N LEU A 406 -31.47 12.75 6.02
CA LEU A 406 -30.77 13.88 5.41
C LEU A 406 -29.26 13.65 5.29
N SER A 407 -28.67 12.83 6.18
CA SER A 407 -27.26 12.46 6.16
C SER A 407 -26.97 11.09 5.54
N ALA A 408 -27.91 10.49 4.81
CA ALA A 408 -27.78 9.14 4.24
C ALA A 408 -26.55 8.96 3.31
N TRP A 409 -26.04 10.06 2.75
CA TRP A 409 -24.81 10.11 1.95
C TRP A 409 -23.54 9.71 2.73
N SER A 410 -23.59 9.81 4.06
CA SER A 410 -22.47 9.53 4.98
C SER A 410 -22.36 8.06 5.41
N LYS A 411 -23.38 7.23 5.13
CA LYS A 411 -23.32 5.78 5.37
C LYS A 411 -22.26 5.15 4.49
N ARG A 412 -21.59 4.12 5.04
CA ARG A 412 -20.61 3.32 4.29
C ARG A 412 -21.24 2.60 3.09
N VAL A 413 -22.39 1.97 3.28
CA VAL A 413 -23.19 1.34 2.23
C VAL A 413 -24.46 2.17 2.05
N ARG A 414 -24.43 3.11 1.11
CA ARG A 414 -25.53 4.08 0.90
C ARG A 414 -26.88 3.42 0.64
N GLY A 415 -26.89 2.29 -0.07
CA GLY A 415 -28.09 1.51 -0.42
C GLY A 415 -28.65 0.61 0.69
N ALA A 416 -27.98 0.51 1.84
CA ALA A 416 -28.43 -0.28 2.99
C ALA A 416 -29.07 0.60 4.07
N ASN A 417 -29.85 0.01 4.98
CA ASN A 417 -30.39 0.71 6.14
C ASN A 417 -29.26 1.19 7.08
N TRP A 418 -29.56 2.18 7.92
CA TRP A 418 -28.68 2.54 9.04
C TRP A 418 -28.57 1.35 9.98
N PHE A 419 -27.36 1.04 10.40
CA PHE A 419 -27.06 -0.08 11.29
C PHE A 419 -27.42 -1.46 10.75
N GLU A 420 -27.65 -1.59 9.43
CA GLU A 420 -27.82 -2.90 8.79
C GLU A 420 -26.51 -3.68 8.83
N LEU A 421 -26.57 -4.98 9.09
CA LEU A 421 -25.42 -5.86 8.94
C LEU A 421 -25.03 -5.90 7.45
N CYS A 422 -23.80 -5.48 7.17
CA CYS A 422 -23.23 -5.47 5.83
C CYS A 422 -21.95 -6.28 5.76
N GLY A 423 -21.66 -6.75 4.55
CA GLY A 423 -20.42 -7.42 4.19
C GLY A 423 -19.59 -6.57 3.23
N ALA A 424 -18.28 -6.80 3.26
CA ALA A 424 -17.36 -6.32 2.25
C ALA A 424 -16.36 -7.43 1.91
N ILE A 425 -16.06 -7.59 0.63
CA ILE A 425 -14.94 -8.41 0.17
C ILE A 425 -13.83 -7.46 -0.25
N SER A 426 -12.62 -7.67 0.28
CA SER A 426 -11.45 -6.91 -0.16
C SER A 426 -11.22 -7.13 -1.66
N TYR A 427 -11.14 -6.05 -2.44
CA TYR A 427 -11.01 -6.12 -3.90
C TYR A 427 -9.55 -6.15 -4.34
N PRO A 428 -9.12 -7.13 -5.16
CA PRO A 428 -7.75 -7.19 -5.70
C PRO A 428 -7.48 -6.25 -6.88
N GLY A 429 -8.28 -5.20 -7.09
CA GLY A 429 -8.03 -4.25 -8.18
C GLY A 429 -6.82 -3.36 -7.95
N GLU A 430 -6.23 -2.81 -9.00
CA GLU A 430 -5.28 -1.71 -8.87
C GLU A 430 -6.00 -0.38 -8.56
N PRO A 431 -5.29 0.61 -8.01
CA PRO A 431 -5.75 1.98 -8.09
C PRO A 431 -6.02 2.35 -9.55
N SER A 432 -7.05 3.17 -9.82
CA SER A 432 -7.32 3.67 -11.17
C SER A 432 -6.13 4.47 -11.72
N GLU A 433 -6.14 4.83 -13.01
CA GLU A 433 -5.12 5.73 -13.58
C GLU A 433 -5.03 7.08 -12.84
N ALA A 434 -6.17 7.55 -12.30
CA ALA A 434 -6.24 8.72 -11.42
C ALA A 434 -5.77 8.44 -9.98
N GLY A 435 -5.29 7.22 -9.72
CA GLY A 435 -4.79 6.71 -8.45
C GLY A 435 -5.83 6.51 -7.36
N VAL A 436 -7.11 6.44 -7.75
CA VAL A 436 -8.19 6.13 -6.82
C VAL A 436 -8.10 4.66 -6.46
N SER A 437 -7.83 4.38 -5.19
CA SER A 437 -7.59 3.03 -4.74
C SER A 437 -8.84 2.13 -4.86
N PRO A 438 -8.68 0.85 -5.23
CA PRO A 438 -9.77 -0.11 -5.45
C PRO A 438 -10.77 -0.14 -4.29
N GLN A 439 -12.06 0.00 -4.56
CA GLN A 439 -13.08 -0.08 -3.51
C GLN A 439 -13.43 -1.54 -3.20
N PRO A 440 -13.58 -1.92 -1.92
CA PRO A 440 -14.16 -3.20 -1.56
C PRO A 440 -15.55 -3.38 -2.21
N PHE A 441 -15.91 -4.62 -2.49
CA PHE A 441 -17.28 -4.94 -2.92
C PHE A 441 -18.15 -5.05 -1.69
N TYR A 442 -19.04 -4.08 -1.55
CA TYR A 442 -19.99 -4.02 -0.46
C TYR A 442 -21.29 -4.73 -0.82
N PHE A 443 -21.87 -5.41 0.17
CA PHE A 443 -23.18 -6.04 0.02
C PHE A 443 -23.95 -6.02 1.33
N ARG A 444 -25.27 -6.05 1.19
CA ARG A 444 -26.23 -6.12 2.29
C ARG A 444 -26.31 -7.55 2.78
N ILE A 445 -26.31 -7.76 4.09
CA ILE A 445 -26.53 -9.08 4.69
C ILE A 445 -27.90 -9.15 5.37
N GLY A 446 -28.26 -8.15 6.18
CA GLY A 446 -29.51 -8.19 6.94
C GLY A 446 -29.57 -9.40 7.87
N ARG A 447 -30.76 -10.00 8.03
CA ARG A 447 -30.97 -11.22 8.83
C ARG A 447 -30.51 -12.49 8.11
N GLU A 448 -30.76 -12.60 6.81
CA GLU A 448 -30.41 -13.76 6.00
C GLU A 448 -30.15 -13.35 4.55
N MET A 449 -29.06 -13.86 3.97
CA MET A 449 -28.62 -13.54 2.61
C MET A 449 -27.83 -14.69 2.00
N GLU A 450 -27.94 -14.86 0.68
CA GLU A 450 -27.04 -15.72 -0.08
C GLU A 450 -26.43 -14.91 -1.22
N ILE A 451 -25.11 -15.01 -1.39
CA ILE A 451 -24.38 -14.30 -2.43
C ILE A 451 -23.34 -15.20 -3.10
N LYS A 452 -23.28 -15.13 -4.42
CA LYS A 452 -22.16 -15.67 -5.21
C LYS A 452 -21.03 -14.66 -5.19
N ALA A 453 -19.86 -15.05 -4.66
CA ALA A 453 -18.72 -14.16 -4.56
C ALA A 453 -18.28 -13.67 -5.96
N PRO A 454 -18.26 -12.36 -6.21
CA PRO A 454 -17.90 -11.81 -7.53
C PRO A 454 -16.40 -11.90 -7.84
N TYR A 455 -15.56 -12.11 -6.82
CA TYR A 455 -14.13 -12.31 -6.91
C TYR A 455 -13.62 -12.95 -5.62
N SER A 456 -12.37 -13.40 -5.64
CA SER A 456 -11.72 -14.01 -4.47
C SER A 456 -11.17 -12.94 -3.52
N GLY A 457 -11.37 -13.08 -2.22
CA GLY A 457 -10.86 -12.13 -1.23
C GLY A 457 -11.37 -12.37 0.19
N TYR A 458 -10.79 -11.66 1.16
CA TYR A 458 -11.20 -11.77 2.56
C TYR A 458 -12.50 -11.03 2.84
N LEU A 459 -13.39 -11.71 3.58
CA LEU A 459 -14.66 -11.17 4.02
C LEU A 459 -14.50 -10.36 5.32
N TYR A 460 -15.08 -9.17 5.31
CA TYR A 460 -15.27 -8.33 6.48
C TYR A 460 -16.76 -8.06 6.69
N CYS A 461 -17.20 -8.03 7.95
CA CYS A 461 -18.56 -7.67 8.32
C CYS A 461 -18.58 -6.45 9.25
N PHE A 462 -19.66 -5.68 9.22
CA PHE A 462 -19.81 -4.48 10.05
C PHE A 462 -21.26 -4.01 10.13
N ALA A 463 -21.58 -3.20 11.15
CA ALA A 463 -22.84 -2.43 11.22
C ALA A 463 -22.75 -1.25 10.25
N ASN A 464 -23.74 -1.01 9.39
CA ASN A 464 -23.67 0.07 8.40
C ASN A 464 -23.94 1.45 9.01
N ASP A 465 -22.88 2.18 9.33
CA ASP A 465 -22.97 3.48 9.98
C ASP A 465 -21.98 4.47 9.36
N ALA A 466 -22.06 5.75 9.74
CA ALA A 466 -21.08 6.75 9.37
C ALA A 466 -19.72 6.42 10.00
N THR A 467 -18.64 6.52 9.23
CA THR A 467 -17.29 6.10 9.67
C THR A 467 -16.79 6.80 10.94
N TRP A 468 -17.29 8.00 11.23
CA TRP A 468 -16.96 8.80 12.41
C TRP A 468 -17.86 8.55 13.62
N ALA A 469 -18.94 7.78 13.49
CA ALA A 469 -19.93 7.58 14.55
C ALA A 469 -19.69 6.30 15.39
N TYR A 470 -18.85 5.35 14.95
CA TYR A 470 -18.64 4.05 15.60
C TYR A 470 -18.26 4.04 17.10
N TRP A 471 -17.84 5.18 17.65
CA TRP A 471 -17.51 5.32 19.06
C TRP A 471 -18.72 5.17 20.00
N ASN A 472 -19.95 5.41 19.52
CA ASN A 472 -21.17 5.25 20.31
C ASN A 472 -21.88 3.89 20.07
N ASN A 473 -21.33 3.05 19.20
CA ASN A 473 -21.92 1.77 18.82
C ASN A 473 -21.59 0.69 19.85
N GLN A 474 -22.57 -0.15 20.22
CA GLN A 474 -22.39 -1.16 21.26
C GLN A 474 -22.99 -2.52 20.89
N GLY A 475 -22.47 -3.59 21.49
CA GLY A 475 -22.96 -4.95 21.26
C GLY A 475 -22.37 -5.63 20.02
N SER A 476 -22.92 -6.80 19.70
CA SER A 476 -22.45 -7.63 18.59
C SER A 476 -23.51 -8.61 18.12
N LEU A 477 -23.45 -8.98 16.84
CA LEU A 477 -24.25 -10.08 16.28
C LEU A 477 -23.38 -11.32 16.07
N ARG A 478 -23.96 -12.51 16.26
CA ARG A 478 -23.40 -13.78 15.78
C ARG A 478 -24.03 -14.10 14.43
N VAL A 479 -23.17 -14.27 13.43
CA VAL A 479 -23.54 -14.55 12.04
C VAL A 479 -23.03 -15.94 11.70
N GLU A 480 -23.94 -16.83 11.33
CA GLU A 480 -23.61 -18.12 10.73
C GLU A 480 -23.31 -17.92 9.26
N ILE A 481 -22.16 -18.42 8.80
CA ILE A 481 -21.69 -18.30 7.42
C ILE A 481 -21.33 -19.69 6.91
N ALA A 482 -21.89 -20.10 5.77
CA ALA A 482 -21.65 -21.41 5.18
C ALA A 482 -21.47 -21.32 3.66
N GLU A 483 -20.60 -22.15 3.08
CA GLU A 483 -20.64 -22.40 1.63
C GLU A 483 -21.95 -23.11 1.25
N SER A 484 -22.57 -22.67 0.16
CA SER A 484 -23.86 -23.16 -0.30
C SER A 484 -23.69 -23.87 -1.64
N SER A 485 -24.18 -25.12 -1.72
CA SER A 485 -24.32 -25.86 -2.98
C SER A 485 -25.55 -25.35 -3.74
N GLY A 486 -25.42 -24.18 -4.36
CA GLY A 486 -26.32 -23.54 -5.33
C GLY A 486 -27.80 -23.91 -5.32
N LEU A 487 -28.65 -23.01 -4.84
CA LEU A 487 -30.00 -22.81 -5.38
C LEU A 487 -30.03 -21.48 -6.18
N PRO A 488 -30.94 -21.31 -7.16
CA PRO A 488 -30.93 -20.15 -8.03
C PRO A 488 -31.08 -18.86 -7.21
N GLY A 489 -30.10 -17.98 -7.37
CA GLY A 489 -29.91 -16.80 -6.52
C GLY A 489 -31.12 -15.90 -6.41
N GLY A 490 -31.49 -15.58 -5.17
CA GLY A 490 -32.22 -14.34 -4.89
C GLY A 490 -31.39 -13.16 -5.38
N LYS A 491 -32.02 -12.22 -6.09
CA LYS A 491 -31.38 -11.00 -6.60
C LYS A 491 -30.96 -10.12 -5.42
N GLY A 492 -29.78 -10.37 -4.86
CA GLY A 492 -29.08 -9.38 -4.05
C GLY A 492 -28.75 -8.18 -4.94
N THR A 493 -29.19 -6.99 -4.57
CA THR A 493 -28.81 -5.76 -5.27
C THR A 493 -27.32 -5.50 -5.03
N ALA A 494 -26.50 -5.90 -6.00
CA ALA A 494 -25.10 -5.53 -6.06
C ALA A 494 -24.98 -4.02 -6.30
N TYR A 495 -24.31 -3.32 -5.41
CA TYR A 495 -23.97 -1.92 -5.62
C TYR A 495 -22.54 -1.85 -6.17
N ARG A 496 -22.41 -1.69 -7.50
CA ARG A 496 -21.22 -1.02 -8.04
C ARG A 496 -21.43 0.47 -7.80
N HIS A 497 -20.57 1.08 -7.01
CA HIS A 497 -20.53 2.54 -6.93
C HIS A 497 -20.22 3.07 -8.34
N SER A 498 -21.14 3.86 -8.91
CA SER A 498 -20.87 4.63 -10.13
C SER A 498 -19.81 5.68 -9.83
N ASP A 499 -18.93 5.95 -10.80
CA ASP A 499 -17.72 6.81 -10.75
C ASP A 499 -17.98 8.31 -10.45
N GLU A 500 -19.13 8.68 -9.90
CA GLU A 500 -19.48 10.07 -9.59
C GLU A 500 -19.48 10.34 -8.08
N ASP A 501 -18.51 11.17 -7.69
CA ASP A 501 -18.36 11.90 -6.43
C ASP A 501 -18.09 11.12 -5.13
N LEU A 502 -16.81 10.83 -4.95
CA LEU A 502 -16.14 10.73 -3.66
C LEU A 502 -15.19 11.90 -3.45
N THR A 503 -15.70 13.14 -3.42
CA THR A 503 -15.04 14.25 -2.71
C THR A 503 -16.02 15.39 -2.48
N ALA A 504 -16.63 15.45 -1.31
CA ALA A 504 -17.08 16.72 -0.75
C ALA A 504 -16.49 16.83 0.66
N PRO A 505 -15.66 17.85 0.97
CA PRO A 505 -15.26 18.10 2.33
C PRO A 505 -16.49 18.46 3.16
N ALA A 506 -16.59 17.92 4.38
CA ALA A 506 -17.43 18.55 5.38
C ALA A 506 -16.84 19.93 5.64
N THR A 507 -17.51 20.98 5.17
CA THR A 507 -17.23 22.34 5.59
C THR A 507 -17.30 22.37 7.11
N ALA A 508 -16.22 22.77 7.75
CA ALA A 508 -16.21 23.03 9.18
C ALA A 508 -17.22 24.14 9.48
N PRO A 509 -18.11 23.98 10.49
CA PRO A 509 -18.76 25.13 11.07
C PRO A 509 -17.66 25.98 11.74
N GLY A 510 -17.50 27.20 11.26
CA GLY A 510 -16.72 28.24 11.95
C GLY A 510 -17.22 28.42 13.38
N GLY A 511 -16.28 28.57 14.30
CA GLY A 511 -16.55 28.65 15.72
C GLY A 511 -17.16 29.98 16.18
N SER A 512 -17.62 29.99 17.43
CA SER A 512 -17.37 31.07 18.38
C SER A 512 -17.65 30.56 19.80
N GLY A 513 -16.85 31.00 20.77
CA GLY A 513 -17.07 30.71 22.19
C GLY A 513 -15.84 30.28 22.98
N ALA A 514 -14.71 30.96 22.82
CA ALA A 514 -13.67 30.96 23.84
C ALA A 514 -14.17 31.77 25.04
N GLY A 515 -14.26 31.15 26.21
CA GLY A 515 -14.29 31.86 27.49
C GLY A 515 -12.85 32.12 27.92
N GLU A 516 -12.49 33.39 28.07
CA GLU A 516 -11.23 33.78 28.72
C GLU A 516 -11.25 33.42 30.21
N PRO A 517 -10.10 33.05 30.81
CA PRO A 517 -9.96 32.95 32.24
C PRO A 517 -9.73 34.33 32.85
N SER A 518 -10.32 34.55 34.02
CA SER A 518 -9.93 35.59 34.99
C SER A 518 -9.25 34.94 36.19
#